data_AF-F8LSX6-F1
#
_entry.id   AF-F8LSX6-F1
#
_cell.length_a   1.000
_cell.length_b   1.000
_cell.length_c   1.000
_cell.angle_alpha   90.00
_cell.angle_beta   90.00
_cell.angle_gamma   90.00
#
_symmetry.space_group_name_H-M   'P 1'
#
loop_
_entity.id
_entity.type
_entity.pdbx_description
1 polymer ?
#
loop_
_entity_poly.entity_id
_entity_poly.type
_entity_poly.pdbx_seq_one_letter_code
_entity_poly.pdbx_strand_id
1 'polypeptide(L)'
;MAGSYLPFAEESGRRSAGLVHHVATMLVGFGLGCAMIYAAGGQPLAVIMPTNNMAAQVIQPAQGQFLEPLAGRPSPVRDQPLAAAHGAMQTAQIQAYSPFNGKKYETLSYLPPLTNEDIAKQITFMIKNHWTPCLEVSDDGDIYLNTAMGPNYYDNRYWSLYKLPMFGCTDPNEVIREIEACKREFPNAKVRVIAFDSKRQVQTAGFIVREV
;
A
#
# COMPACT_ATOMS: atom_id res chain seq x y z
N MET A 1 4.07 -53.32 -27.11
CA MET A 1 5.08 -53.83 -26.17
C MET A 1 4.80 -53.22 -24.81
N ALA A 2 4.35 -54.04 -23.86
CA ALA A 2 4.03 -53.62 -22.50
C ALA A 2 5.32 -53.63 -21.66
N GLY A 3 5.71 -52.48 -21.12
CA GLY A 3 6.79 -52.38 -20.14
C GLY A 3 6.23 -52.57 -18.73
N SER A 4 6.61 -53.66 -18.08
CA SER A 4 6.28 -53.99 -16.70
C SER A 4 7.01 -53.07 -15.71
N TYR A 5 6.27 -52.32 -14.90
CA TYR A 5 6.79 -51.69 -13.69
C TYR A 5 6.90 -52.73 -12.57
N LEU A 6 8.10 -52.94 -12.03
CA LEU A 6 8.30 -53.65 -10.78
C LEU A 6 8.02 -52.70 -9.59
N PRO A 7 7.35 -53.14 -8.52
CA PRO A 7 7.14 -52.31 -7.35
C PRO A 7 8.44 -52.20 -6.54
N PHE A 8 8.78 -50.97 -6.15
CA PHE A 8 9.83 -50.67 -5.20
C PHE A 8 9.48 -51.31 -3.86
N ALA A 9 10.29 -52.27 -3.40
CA ALA A 9 10.14 -52.88 -2.09
C ALA A 9 10.36 -51.83 -0.98
N GLU A 10 9.46 -51.85 -0.01
CA GLU A 10 9.37 -50.95 1.12
C GLU A 10 10.44 -51.28 2.18
N GLU A 11 11.50 -50.46 2.27
CA GLU A 11 12.55 -50.60 3.28
C GLU A 11 12.19 -49.78 4.54
N SER A 12 11.25 -50.30 5.34
CA SER A 12 10.68 -49.65 6.54
C SER A 12 11.62 -49.60 7.77
N GLY A 13 12.79 -50.26 7.71
CA GLY A 13 13.63 -50.48 8.92
C GLY A 13 14.66 -49.40 9.29
N ARG A 14 14.99 -48.44 8.42
CA ARG A 14 16.16 -47.54 8.62
C ARG A 14 15.85 -46.08 8.96
N ARG A 15 14.58 -45.66 8.95
CA ARG A 15 14.19 -44.23 9.05
C ARG A 15 14.16 -43.67 10.48
N SER A 16 13.93 -44.50 11.50
CA SER A 16 13.74 -44.04 12.88
C SER A 16 15.03 -43.47 13.50
N ALA A 17 16.18 -44.13 13.31
CA ALA A 17 17.44 -43.71 13.93
C ALA A 17 17.97 -42.36 13.39
N GLY A 18 17.80 -42.10 12.09
CA GLY A 18 18.22 -40.83 11.47
C GLY A 18 17.36 -39.63 11.88
N LEU A 19 16.05 -39.85 12.06
CA LEU A 19 15.13 -38.81 12.50
C LEU A 19 15.42 -38.40 13.95
N VAL A 20 15.65 -39.37 14.84
CA VAL A 20 15.99 -39.10 16.24
C VAL A 20 17.32 -38.35 16.34
N HIS A 21 18.33 -38.74 15.54
CA HIS A 21 19.60 -38.03 15.52
C HIS A 21 19.43 -36.61 15.00
N HIS A 22 18.67 -36.37 13.92
CA HIS A 22 18.45 -35.03 13.37
C HIS A 22 17.70 -34.11 14.33
N VAL A 23 16.63 -34.62 14.95
CA VAL A 23 15.88 -33.86 15.97
C VAL A 23 16.76 -33.54 17.17
N ALA A 24 17.58 -34.49 17.64
CA ALA A 24 18.53 -34.25 18.72
C ALA A 24 19.57 -33.17 18.36
N THR A 25 20.18 -33.22 17.17
CA THR A 25 21.12 -32.17 16.73
C THR A 25 20.46 -30.80 16.57
N MET A 26 19.21 -30.72 16.10
CA MET A 26 18.49 -29.45 16.00
C MET A 26 18.17 -28.85 17.38
N LEU A 27 17.74 -29.67 18.33
CA LEU A 27 17.44 -29.20 19.69
C LEU A 27 18.70 -28.76 20.45
N VAL A 28 19.81 -29.50 20.29
CA VAL A 28 21.10 -29.12 20.88
C VAL A 28 21.62 -27.82 20.24
N GLY A 29 21.54 -27.68 18.92
CA GLY A 29 21.95 -26.48 18.21
C GLY A 29 21.12 -25.24 18.58
N PHE A 30 19.80 -25.39 18.68
CA PHE A 30 18.92 -24.31 19.13
C PHE A 30 19.17 -23.92 20.59
N GLY A 31 19.32 -24.91 21.48
CA GLY A 31 19.63 -24.68 22.90
C GLY A 31 20.96 -23.97 23.12
N LEU A 32 22.01 -24.38 22.41
CA LEU A 32 23.32 -23.70 22.43
C LEU A 32 23.23 -22.27 21.87
N GLY A 33 22.46 -22.06 20.79
CA GLY A 33 22.22 -20.74 20.23
C GLY A 33 21.52 -19.80 21.22
N CYS A 34 20.45 -20.26 21.87
CA CYS A 34 19.74 -19.50 22.89
C CYS A 34 20.62 -19.18 24.11
N ALA A 35 21.41 -20.15 24.58
CA ALA A 35 22.31 -19.95 25.72
C ALA A 35 23.44 -18.93 25.41
N MET A 36 23.99 -18.96 24.19
CA MET A 36 25.01 -18.01 23.74
C MET A 36 24.46 -16.58 23.64
N ILE A 37 23.23 -16.40 23.14
CA ILE A 37 22.56 -15.08 23.10
C ILE A 37 22.35 -14.55 24.52
N TYR A 38 21.94 -15.42 25.45
CA TYR A 38 21.70 -15.04 26.84
C TYR A 38 23.01 -14.67 27.58
N ALA A 39 24.07 -15.45 27.37
CA ALA A 39 25.38 -15.22 28.00
C ALA A 39 26.09 -13.97 27.45
N ALA A 40 25.83 -13.58 26.19
CA ALA A 40 26.34 -12.37 25.57
C ALA A 40 25.55 -11.09 25.92
N GLY A 41 24.58 -11.17 26.85
CA GLY A 41 23.76 -10.03 27.27
C GLY A 41 22.65 -9.66 26.27
N GLY A 42 22.37 -10.51 25.28
CA GLY A 42 21.24 -10.35 24.38
C GLY A 42 19.94 -10.58 25.14
N GLN A 43 19.19 -9.51 25.41
CA GLN A 43 17.82 -9.64 25.89
C GLN A 43 17.01 -10.36 24.79
N PRO A 44 16.20 -11.39 25.11
CA PRO A 44 15.26 -11.91 24.13
C PRO A 44 14.40 -10.75 23.65
N LEU A 45 14.20 -10.64 22.33
CA LEU A 45 13.29 -9.66 21.75
C LEU A 45 11.98 -9.73 22.55
N ALA A 46 11.72 -8.68 23.32
CA ALA A 46 10.60 -8.65 24.23
C ALA A 46 9.35 -9.03 23.44
N VAL A 47 8.68 -10.11 23.86
CA VAL A 47 7.28 -10.30 23.56
C VAL A 47 6.62 -8.99 24.00
N ILE A 48 6.18 -8.19 23.02
CA ILE A 48 5.37 -7.01 23.26
C ILE A 48 4.09 -7.55 23.86
N MET A 49 4.02 -7.60 25.19
CA MET A 49 2.75 -7.81 25.86
C MET A 49 1.88 -6.60 25.51
N PRO A 50 0.63 -6.80 25.06
CA PRO A 50 -0.26 -5.70 24.79
C PRO A 50 -0.47 -4.95 26.12
N THR A 51 0.09 -3.75 26.23
CA THR A 51 -0.27 -2.83 27.31
C THR A 51 -1.74 -2.46 27.11
N ASN A 52 -2.60 -2.94 28.00
CA ASN A 52 -4.05 -2.68 28.03
C ASN A 52 -4.44 -1.20 28.27
N ASN A 53 -3.57 -0.23 27.99
CA ASN A 53 -3.77 1.16 28.38
C ASN A 53 -4.05 2.13 27.20
N MET A 54 -4.20 1.64 25.97
CA MET A 54 -4.58 2.49 24.83
C MET A 54 -6.09 2.42 24.50
N ALA A 55 -6.86 1.55 25.17
CA ALA A 55 -8.31 1.40 24.95
C ALA A 55 -9.18 2.19 25.94
N ALA A 56 -8.59 2.98 26.85
CA ALA A 56 -9.29 3.69 27.92
C ALA A 56 -9.24 5.23 27.79
N GLN A 57 -9.06 5.77 26.57
CA GLN A 57 -9.46 7.16 26.34
C GLN A 57 -10.98 7.18 26.16
N VAL A 58 -11.65 7.50 27.26
CA VAL A 58 -13.05 7.91 27.30
C VAL A 58 -13.28 8.95 26.22
N ILE A 59 -14.12 8.60 25.24
CA ILE A 59 -14.73 9.55 24.31
C ILE A 59 -15.50 10.55 25.18
N GLN A 60 -14.99 11.78 25.31
CA GLN A 60 -15.81 12.87 25.80
C GLN A 60 -16.95 13.08 24.79
N PRO A 61 -18.23 13.05 25.20
CA PRO A 61 -19.27 13.55 24.34
C PRO A 61 -19.02 15.05 24.17
N ALA A 62 -18.62 15.47 22.98
CA ALA A 62 -18.72 16.85 22.59
C ALA A 62 -20.22 17.18 22.61
N GLN A 63 -20.68 17.78 23.71
CA GLN A 63 -22.03 18.32 23.80
C GLN A 63 -22.15 19.35 22.68
N GLY A 64 -22.98 19.03 21.69
CA GLY A 64 -23.33 19.97 20.64
C GLY A 64 -23.99 21.18 21.27
N GLN A 65 -23.25 22.27 21.41
CA GLN A 65 -23.86 23.59 21.50
C GLN A 65 -24.37 23.93 20.10
N PHE A 66 -25.60 23.48 19.84
CA PHE A 66 -26.43 24.05 18.80
C PHE A 66 -26.56 25.55 19.13
N LEU A 67 -26.01 26.41 18.28
CA LEU A 67 -26.15 27.86 18.45
C LEU A 67 -27.64 28.20 18.35
N GLU A 68 -28.24 28.59 19.47
CA GLU A 68 -29.59 29.13 19.48
C GLU A 68 -29.65 30.40 18.59
N PRO A 69 -30.68 30.55 17.73
CA PRO A 69 -30.86 31.78 17.00
C PRO A 69 -31.22 32.88 18.00
N LEU A 70 -30.39 33.92 18.10
CA LEU A 70 -30.73 35.12 18.86
C LEU A 70 -32.01 35.73 18.27
N ALA A 71 -33.10 35.57 19.01
CA ALA A 71 -34.37 36.22 18.72
C ALA A 71 -34.19 37.75 18.70
N GLY A 72 -34.67 38.35 17.61
CA GLY A 72 -35.02 39.75 17.39
C GLY A 72 -34.46 40.81 18.33
N ARG A 73 -33.43 41.53 17.86
CA ARG A 73 -33.18 42.91 18.31
C ARG A 73 -33.51 43.85 17.14
N PRO A 74 -34.58 44.67 17.23
CA PRO A 74 -34.88 45.61 16.15
C PRO A 74 -33.81 46.70 16.13
N SER A 75 -32.99 46.70 15.08
CA SER A 75 -32.13 47.84 14.76
C SER A 75 -32.93 48.79 13.87
N PRO A 76 -32.95 50.11 14.13
CA PRO A 76 -33.69 51.04 13.30
C PRO A 76 -33.01 51.14 11.93
N VAL A 77 -33.68 50.60 10.92
CA VAL A 77 -33.31 50.79 9.51
C VAL A 77 -33.43 52.29 9.21
N ARG A 78 -32.31 52.89 8.78
CA ARG A 78 -32.33 54.19 8.12
C ARG A 78 -32.11 53.92 6.64
N ASP A 79 -33.18 54.04 5.86
CA ASP A 79 -33.13 53.90 4.41
C ASP A 79 -32.24 54.99 3.82
N GLN A 80 -31.07 54.60 3.32
CA GLN A 80 -30.30 55.39 2.36
C GLN A 80 -30.19 54.57 1.08
N PRO A 81 -30.65 55.07 -0.07
CA PRO A 81 -30.46 54.39 -1.34
C PRO A 81 -28.96 54.50 -1.70
N LEU A 82 -28.21 53.43 -1.49
CA LEU A 82 -26.87 53.31 -2.04
C LEU A 82 -27.03 53.06 -3.54
N ALA A 83 -26.70 54.08 -4.31
CA ALA A 83 -26.72 54.07 -5.77
C ALA A 83 -26.06 52.80 -6.33
N ALA A 84 -26.70 52.25 -7.36
CA ALA A 84 -26.29 51.10 -8.12
C ALA A 84 -24.84 51.23 -8.63
N ALA A 85 -23.89 50.69 -7.87
CA ALA A 85 -22.64 50.19 -8.41
C ALA A 85 -22.80 48.68 -8.61
N HIS A 86 -23.68 48.28 -9.56
CA HIS A 86 -23.67 46.93 -10.10
C HIS A 86 -22.45 46.75 -11.02
N GLY A 87 -21.25 46.92 -10.47
CA GLY A 87 -20.13 46.13 -10.94
C GLY A 87 -20.49 44.70 -10.61
N ALA A 88 -20.91 43.92 -11.60
CA ALA A 88 -21.18 42.50 -11.45
C ALA A 88 -19.86 41.82 -11.05
N MET A 89 -19.54 41.83 -9.76
CA MET A 89 -18.53 40.97 -9.18
C MET A 89 -19.10 39.57 -9.32
N GLN A 90 -18.68 38.88 -10.37
CA GLN A 90 -19.05 37.50 -10.61
C GLN A 90 -18.68 36.73 -9.35
N THR A 91 -19.71 36.33 -8.60
CA THR A 91 -19.54 35.54 -7.39
C THR A 91 -18.73 34.32 -7.79
N ALA A 92 -17.52 34.20 -7.23
CA ALA A 92 -16.70 33.03 -7.44
C ALA A 92 -17.56 31.81 -7.09
N GLN A 93 -17.88 30.99 -8.10
CA GLN A 93 -18.77 29.86 -7.93
C GLN A 93 -18.08 28.87 -6.99
N ILE A 94 -18.61 28.72 -5.76
CA ILE A 94 -18.16 27.70 -4.83
C ILE A 94 -18.54 26.35 -5.45
N GLN A 95 -17.54 25.54 -5.82
CA GLN A 95 -17.75 24.21 -6.39
C GLN A 95 -17.63 23.14 -5.30
N ALA A 96 -18.61 22.24 -5.24
CA ALA A 96 -18.57 21.08 -4.36
C ALA A 96 -17.73 19.95 -5.00
N TYR A 97 -16.97 19.22 -4.19
CA TYR A 97 -16.25 18.03 -4.63
C TYR A 97 -17.23 16.86 -4.89
N SER A 98 -17.05 16.14 -6.00
CA SER A 98 -17.93 15.01 -6.35
C SER A 98 -17.63 13.79 -5.49
N PRO A 99 -18.63 13.19 -4.82
CA PRO A 99 -18.43 11.98 -4.01
C PRO A 99 -18.47 10.68 -4.83
N PHE A 100 -18.88 10.73 -6.11
CA PHE A 100 -19.22 9.51 -6.87
C PHE A 100 -18.07 8.98 -7.73
N ASN A 101 -17.28 9.86 -8.36
CA ASN A 101 -16.28 9.48 -9.36
C ASN A 101 -14.87 9.96 -8.94
N GLY A 102 -14.57 9.79 -7.66
CA GLY A 102 -13.38 10.37 -7.02
C GLY A 102 -12.42 9.34 -6.44
N LYS A 103 -12.49 8.05 -6.84
CA LYS A 103 -11.55 7.04 -6.33
C LYS A 103 -10.12 7.39 -6.71
N LYS A 104 -9.18 7.09 -5.81
CA LYS A 104 -7.76 7.47 -5.91
C LYS A 104 -6.86 6.29 -5.68
N TYR A 105 -5.65 6.42 -6.21
CA TYR A 105 -4.62 5.38 -6.25
C TYR A 105 -3.29 5.93 -5.71
N GLU A 106 -3.37 6.64 -4.58
CA GLU A 106 -2.22 7.27 -3.92
C GLU A 106 -1.53 8.35 -4.77
N THR A 107 -0.20 8.39 -4.74
CA THR A 107 0.62 9.50 -5.27
C THR A 107 0.34 9.72 -6.76
N LEU A 108 0.18 11.00 -7.15
CA LEU A 108 -0.18 11.49 -8.50
C LEU A 108 -1.64 11.26 -8.96
N SER A 109 -2.47 10.49 -8.27
CA SER A 109 -3.84 10.16 -8.73
C SER A 109 -4.87 11.31 -8.67
N TYR A 110 -4.50 12.47 -8.12
CA TYR A 110 -5.30 13.69 -8.20
C TYR A 110 -5.00 14.55 -9.43
N LEU A 111 -3.91 14.24 -10.14
CA LEU A 111 -3.55 14.94 -11.38
C LEU A 111 -4.38 14.40 -12.55
N PRO A 112 -4.45 15.13 -13.68
CA PRO A 112 -4.93 14.55 -14.93
C PRO A 112 -4.16 13.27 -15.29
N PRO A 113 -4.77 12.35 -16.08
CA PRO A 113 -4.08 11.14 -16.52
C PRO A 113 -2.73 11.45 -17.16
N LEU A 114 -1.69 10.75 -16.69
CA LEU A 114 -0.32 11.00 -17.14
C LEU A 114 -0.14 10.54 -18.59
N THR A 115 0.48 11.38 -19.40
CA THR A 115 0.90 10.99 -20.75
C THR A 115 2.12 10.08 -20.70
N ASN A 116 2.44 9.38 -21.79
CA ASN A 116 3.67 8.59 -21.85
C ASN A 116 4.94 9.45 -21.64
N GLU A 117 4.91 10.72 -22.02
CA GLU A 117 6.01 11.65 -21.77
C GLU A 117 6.16 11.95 -20.26
N ASP A 118 5.04 12.15 -19.56
CA ASP A 118 5.05 12.39 -18.11
C ASP A 118 5.50 11.14 -17.34
N ILE A 119 5.01 9.97 -17.76
CA ILE A 119 5.44 8.67 -17.23
C ILE A 119 6.95 8.48 -17.44
N ALA A 120 7.48 8.80 -18.63
CA ALA A 120 8.92 8.76 -18.91
C ALA A 120 9.73 9.63 -17.95
N LYS A 121 9.23 10.83 -17.61
CA LYS A 121 9.88 11.74 -16.65
C LYS A 121 9.90 11.14 -15.24
N GLN A 122 8.80 10.51 -14.79
CA GLN A 122 8.75 9.84 -13.50
C GLN A 122 9.71 8.65 -13.42
N ILE A 123 9.76 7.82 -14.48
CA ILE A 123 10.71 6.70 -14.56
C ILE A 123 12.15 7.20 -14.60
N THR A 124 12.43 8.27 -15.36
CA THR A 124 13.75 8.91 -15.40
C THR A 124 14.16 9.38 -14.00
N PHE A 125 13.23 9.93 -13.22
CA PHE A 125 13.48 10.28 -11.83
C PHE A 125 13.83 9.06 -10.97
N MET A 126 13.10 7.95 -11.11
CA MET A 126 13.44 6.69 -10.42
C MET A 126 14.85 6.19 -10.76
N ILE A 127 15.20 6.15 -12.04
CA ILE A 127 16.51 5.69 -12.53
C ILE A 127 17.64 6.60 -12.00
N LYS A 128 17.45 7.93 -12.01
CA LYS A 128 18.42 8.90 -11.47
C LYS A 128 18.68 8.74 -9.98
N ASN A 129 17.71 8.25 -9.22
CA ASN A 129 17.87 7.93 -7.80
C ASN A 129 18.44 6.53 -7.55
N HIS A 130 18.81 5.79 -8.61
CA HIS A 130 19.24 4.40 -8.54
C HIS A 130 18.19 3.45 -7.94
N TRP A 131 16.90 3.76 -8.16
CA TRP A 131 15.80 2.88 -7.78
C TRP A 131 15.44 1.95 -8.92
N THR A 132 15.02 0.73 -8.59
CA THR A 132 14.63 -0.28 -9.58
C THR A 132 13.14 -0.19 -9.87
N PRO A 133 12.71 0.19 -11.09
CA PRO A 133 11.30 0.22 -11.46
C PRO A 133 10.71 -1.19 -11.54
N CYS A 134 9.42 -1.30 -11.27
CA CYS A 134 8.65 -2.54 -11.42
C CYS A 134 7.19 -2.22 -11.73
N LEU A 135 6.49 -3.18 -12.35
CA LEU A 135 5.08 -3.08 -12.66
C LEU A 135 4.28 -4.02 -11.76
N GLU A 136 3.16 -3.53 -11.27
CA GLU A 136 2.17 -4.33 -10.57
C GLU A 136 0.81 -4.19 -11.24
N VAL A 137 0.08 -5.30 -11.28
CA VAL A 137 -1.20 -5.46 -11.96
C VAL A 137 -2.23 -6.07 -11.03
N SER A 138 -3.46 -5.57 -11.10
CA SER A 138 -4.60 -6.11 -10.36
C SER A 138 -5.91 -5.84 -11.10
N ASP A 139 -6.88 -6.73 -11.00
CA ASP A 139 -8.25 -6.47 -11.43
C ASP A 139 -8.96 -5.55 -10.41
N ASP A 140 -8.61 -5.69 -9.14
CA ASP A 140 -9.16 -4.93 -8.02
C ASP A 140 -8.11 -4.01 -7.37
N GLY A 141 -8.45 -2.73 -7.26
CA GLY A 141 -7.57 -1.71 -6.68
C GLY A 141 -7.98 -1.25 -5.28
N ASP A 142 -9.05 -1.80 -4.71
CA ASP A 142 -9.57 -1.38 -3.42
C ASP A 142 -8.86 -2.06 -2.26
N ILE A 143 -8.78 -1.34 -1.14
CA ILE A 143 -8.24 -1.87 0.11
C ILE A 143 -9.40 -2.23 1.01
N TYR A 144 -9.35 -3.41 1.62
CA TYR A 144 -10.41 -3.90 2.50
C TYR A 144 -9.96 -4.00 3.94
N LEU A 145 -10.86 -3.65 4.86
CA LEU A 145 -10.62 -3.75 6.28
C LEU A 145 -10.95 -5.17 6.78
N ASN A 146 -9.99 -5.79 7.47
CA ASN A 146 -10.19 -7.03 8.19
C ASN A 146 -9.94 -6.80 9.68
N THR A 147 -11.02 -6.51 10.41
CA THR A 147 -10.98 -6.15 11.83
C THR A 147 -10.51 -7.29 12.73
N ALA A 148 -10.58 -8.55 12.27
CA ALA A 148 -10.13 -9.70 13.03
C ALA A 148 -8.59 -9.74 13.20
N MET A 149 -7.86 -9.11 12.29
CA MET A 149 -6.39 -9.16 12.26
C MET A 149 -5.71 -8.05 13.09
N GLY A 150 -6.51 -7.14 13.67
CA GLY A 150 -6.02 -6.03 14.49
C GLY A 150 -5.68 -4.76 13.71
N PRO A 151 -5.14 -3.73 14.39
CA PRO A 151 -4.88 -2.43 13.78
C PRO A 151 -3.81 -2.50 12.68
N ASN A 152 -3.92 -1.61 11.68
CA ASN A 152 -3.01 -1.50 10.53
C ASN A 152 -2.95 -2.72 9.60
N TYR A 153 -3.84 -3.71 9.79
CA TYR A 153 -4.02 -4.78 8.84
C TYR A 153 -5.12 -4.42 7.83
N TYR A 154 -4.75 -4.49 6.55
CA TYR A 154 -5.66 -4.32 5.43
C TYR A 154 -5.35 -5.33 4.34
N ASP A 155 -6.40 -5.88 3.75
CA ASP A 155 -6.31 -6.78 2.61
C ASP A 155 -6.13 -5.99 1.31
N ASN A 156 -5.61 -6.68 0.29
CA ASN A 156 -5.38 -6.16 -1.06
C ASN A 156 -4.43 -4.94 -1.17
N ARG A 157 -3.52 -4.78 -0.20
CA ARG A 157 -2.40 -3.81 -0.31
C ARG A 157 -1.39 -4.22 -1.40
N TYR A 158 -1.18 -5.52 -1.56
CA TYR A 158 -0.27 -6.10 -2.54
C TYR A 158 -1.00 -6.43 -3.83
N TRP A 159 -0.39 -6.09 -4.95
CA TRP A 159 -0.86 -6.46 -6.29
C TRP A 159 0.11 -7.49 -6.89
N SER A 160 -0.29 -8.12 -8.00
CA SER A 160 0.57 -9.10 -8.65
C SER A 160 1.70 -8.42 -9.40
N LEU A 161 2.94 -8.88 -9.23
CA LEU A 161 4.06 -8.41 -10.03
C LEU A 161 3.87 -8.81 -11.49
N TYR A 162 4.06 -7.87 -12.40
CA TYR A 162 4.18 -8.16 -13.82
C TYR A 162 5.65 -8.40 -14.16
N LYS A 163 6.00 -9.67 -14.44
CA LYS A 163 7.38 -10.15 -14.59
C LYS A 163 8.20 -9.92 -13.30
N LEU A 164 9.37 -9.29 -13.42
CA LEU A 164 10.30 -9.02 -12.33
C LEU A 164 10.67 -7.53 -12.31
N PRO A 165 11.17 -6.99 -11.18
CA PRO A 165 11.78 -5.67 -11.16
C PRO A 165 12.84 -5.53 -12.24
N MET A 166 12.86 -4.38 -12.91
CA MET A 166 13.68 -4.14 -14.10
C MET A 166 15.11 -3.75 -13.69
N PHE A 167 15.83 -4.70 -13.08
CA PHE A 167 17.18 -4.50 -12.55
C PHE A 167 18.12 -4.00 -13.63
N GLY A 168 18.86 -2.93 -13.33
CA GLY A 168 19.82 -2.34 -14.26
C GLY A 168 19.20 -1.54 -15.41
N CYS A 169 17.88 -1.30 -15.39
CA CYS A 169 17.21 -0.46 -16.39
C CYS A 169 17.82 0.96 -16.42
N THR A 170 18.28 1.38 -17.60
CA THR A 170 18.82 2.73 -17.84
C THR A 170 17.98 3.57 -18.78
N ASP A 171 17.10 2.95 -19.57
CA ASP A 171 16.22 3.63 -20.54
C ASP A 171 14.76 3.63 -20.05
N PRO A 172 14.14 4.79 -19.77
CA PRO A 172 12.74 4.84 -19.37
C PRO A 172 11.78 4.27 -20.43
N ASN A 173 12.17 4.26 -21.71
CA ASN A 173 11.32 3.70 -22.76
C ASN A 173 11.21 2.18 -22.68
N GLU A 174 12.15 1.47 -22.05
CA GLU A 174 12.02 0.04 -21.77
C GLU A 174 10.83 -0.23 -20.86
N VAL A 175 10.71 0.56 -19.78
CA VAL A 175 9.59 0.45 -18.83
C VAL A 175 8.27 0.81 -19.51
N ILE A 176 8.25 1.84 -20.38
CA ILE A 176 7.04 2.21 -21.13
C ILE A 176 6.61 1.08 -22.07
N ARG A 177 7.54 0.42 -22.77
CA ARG A 177 7.22 -0.74 -23.61
C ARG A 177 6.58 -1.87 -22.80
N GLU A 178 7.08 -2.11 -21.59
CA GLU A 178 6.52 -3.12 -20.69
C GLU A 178 5.13 -2.71 -20.14
N ILE A 179 4.90 -1.43 -19.87
CA ILE A 179 3.57 -0.91 -19.51
C ILE A 179 2.57 -1.21 -20.64
N GLU A 180 2.93 -0.89 -21.89
CA GLU A 180 2.05 -1.13 -23.04
C GLU A 180 1.90 -2.63 -23.36
N ALA A 181 2.90 -3.47 -23.06
CA ALA A 181 2.75 -4.92 -23.11
C ALA A 181 1.75 -5.43 -22.06
N CYS A 182 1.90 -5.01 -20.81
CA CYS A 182 0.99 -5.35 -19.71
C CYS A 182 -0.45 -4.93 -20.01
N LYS A 183 -0.65 -3.71 -20.52
CA LYS A 183 -1.99 -3.19 -20.89
C LYS A 183 -2.67 -3.99 -22.00
N ARG A 184 -1.89 -4.56 -22.94
CA ARG A 184 -2.42 -5.41 -24.02
C ARG A 184 -2.75 -6.82 -23.53
N GLU A 185 -1.92 -7.36 -22.65
CA GLU A 185 -2.10 -8.70 -22.07
C GLU A 185 -3.28 -8.73 -21.08
N PHE A 186 -3.43 -7.68 -20.28
CA PHE A 186 -4.49 -7.53 -19.28
C PHE A 186 -5.31 -6.26 -19.55
N PRO A 187 -6.23 -6.28 -20.54
CA PRO A 187 -6.97 -5.09 -20.98
C PRO A 187 -7.85 -4.49 -19.89
N ASN A 188 -8.34 -5.31 -18.96
CA ASN A 188 -9.26 -4.90 -17.90
C ASN A 188 -8.57 -4.74 -16.53
N ALA A 189 -7.25 -4.81 -16.47
CA ALA A 189 -6.51 -4.67 -15.22
C ALA A 189 -6.01 -3.25 -15.00
N LYS A 190 -6.00 -2.84 -13.73
CA LYS A 190 -5.30 -1.67 -13.25
C LYS A 190 -3.81 -1.97 -13.26
N VAL A 191 -3.01 -0.97 -13.62
CA VAL A 191 -1.55 -1.11 -13.71
C VAL A 191 -0.91 0.06 -12.99
N ARG A 192 0.03 -0.21 -12.09
CA ARG A 192 0.85 0.80 -11.43
C ARG A 192 2.34 0.53 -11.64
N VAL A 193 3.11 1.61 -11.68
CA VAL A 193 4.57 1.56 -11.64
C VAL A 193 4.98 1.80 -10.19
N ILE A 194 5.88 0.96 -9.68
CA ILE A 194 6.52 1.14 -8.38
C ILE A 194 8.04 1.16 -8.54
N ALA A 195 8.76 1.62 -7.52
CA ALA A 195 10.22 1.55 -7.51
C ALA A 195 10.77 1.18 -6.13
N PHE A 196 11.87 0.43 -6.13
CA PHE A 196 12.55 -0.05 -4.92
C PHE A 196 13.93 0.57 -4.77
N ASP A 197 14.25 1.00 -3.55
CA ASP A 197 15.61 1.33 -3.13
C ASP A 197 16.19 0.14 -2.36
N SER A 198 17.18 -0.53 -2.96
CA SER A 198 17.81 -1.71 -2.38
C SER A 198 18.70 -1.39 -1.18
N LYS A 199 19.21 -0.16 -1.05
CA LYS A 199 20.04 0.25 0.09
C LYS A 199 19.17 0.51 1.31
N ARG A 200 18.06 1.24 1.12
CA ARG A 200 17.11 1.54 2.19
C ARG A 200 16.13 0.40 2.47
N GLN A 201 16.04 -0.58 1.57
CA GLN A 201 15.13 -1.73 1.65
C GLN A 201 13.65 -1.31 1.72
N VAL A 202 13.28 -0.31 0.90
CA VAL A 202 11.91 0.22 0.86
C VAL A 202 11.43 0.40 -0.57
N GLN A 203 10.11 0.29 -0.76
CA GLN A 203 9.45 0.84 -1.93
C GLN A 203 9.40 2.37 -1.76
N THR A 204 10.02 3.11 -2.68
CA THR A 204 10.22 4.57 -2.56
C THR A 204 9.22 5.38 -3.37
N ALA A 205 8.62 4.79 -4.40
CA ALA A 205 7.68 5.45 -5.28
C ALA A 205 6.62 4.47 -5.77
N GLY A 206 5.45 5.01 -6.10
CA GLY A 206 4.33 4.29 -6.69
C GLY A 206 3.34 5.25 -7.32
N PHE A 207 2.93 5.00 -8.56
CA PHE A 207 1.87 5.76 -9.23
C PHE A 207 1.13 4.91 -10.26
N ILE A 208 -0.16 5.22 -10.45
CA ILE A 208 -1.03 4.52 -11.39
C ILE A 208 -0.74 4.93 -12.84
N VAL A 209 -0.79 3.98 -13.77
CA VAL A 209 -0.63 4.22 -15.23
C VAL A 209 -1.79 3.70 -16.07
N ARG A 210 -2.70 2.93 -15.47
CA ARG A 210 -4.02 2.60 -16.01
C ARG A 210 -5.02 2.44 -14.89
N GLU A 211 -6.10 3.19 -15.00
CA GLU A 211 -7.35 3.02 -14.26
C GLU A 211 -8.35 2.36 -15.23
N VAL A 212 -9.18 1.43 -14.75
CA VAL A 212 -10.20 0.71 -15.55
C VAL A 212 -11.57 0.98 -14.95
#